data_AF-A0A1F7F9S8-F1
#
_entry.id   AF-A0A1F7F9S8-F1
#
_cell.length_a   1.000
_cell.length_b   1.000
_cell.length_c   1.000
_cell.angle_alpha   90.00
_cell.angle_beta   90.00
_cell.angle_gamma   90.00
#
_symmetry.space_group_name_H-M   'P 1'
#
loop_
_entity.id
_entity.type
_entity.pdbx_description
1 polymer ?
#
loop_
_entity_poly.entity_id
_entity_poly.type
_entity_poly.pdbx_seq_one_letter_code
_entity_poly.pdbx_strand_id
1 'polypeptide(L)' 'MKLVVRYNTAKSSYEILKAGCSGSADTLFFSISHDELERKPDPQEYLGSLINKAVRALVFENGTDYRE' A
#
# COMPACT_ATOMS: atom_id res chain seq x y z
N MET A 1 -8.47 -3.48 11.52
CA MET A 1 -7.60 -3.71 10.34
C MET A 1 -6.44 -2.71 10.38
N LYS A 2 -5.23 -3.12 9.97
CA LYS A 2 -4.05 -2.25 9.89
C LYS A 2 -3.46 -2.29 8.48
N LEU A 3 -2.97 -1.15 7.97
CA LEU A 3 -2.16 -1.11 6.76
C LEU A 3 -0.67 -1.25 7.14
N VAL A 4 0.06 -2.09 6.41
CA VAL A 4 1.49 -2.34 6.62
C VAL A 4 2.24 -2.04 5.33
N VAL A 5 3.28 -1.23 5.43
CA VAL A 5 4.25 -1.03 4.35
C VAL A 5 5.50 -1.81 4.72
N ARG A 6 5.96 -2.69 3.83
CA ARG A 6 7.18 -3.48 4.05
C ARG A 6 8.08 -3.45 2.82
N TYR A 7 9.37 -3.60 3.05
CA TYR A 7 10.32 -3.87 1.97
C TYR A 7 10.54 -5.37 1.84
N ASN A 8 10.21 -5.94 0.69
CA ASN A 8 10.46 -7.33 0.35
C ASN A 8 11.86 -7.45 -0.27
N THR A 9 12.83 -7.87 0.55
CA THR A 9 14.24 -7.99 0.14
C THR A 9 14.47 -9.02 -0.96
N ALA A 10 13.66 -10.08 -1.02
CA ALA A 10 13.79 -11.12 -2.05
C ALA A 10 13.35 -10.62 -3.44
N LYS A 11 12.38 -9.70 -3.48
CA LYS A 11 11.85 -9.13 -4.73
C LYS A 11 12.38 -7.72 -5.04
N SER A 12 13.20 -7.15 -4.14
CA SER A 12 13.65 -5.76 -4.21
C SER A 12 12.48 -4.80 -4.44
N SER A 13 11.42 -4.92 -3.62
CA SER A 13 10.18 -4.14 -3.81
C SER A 13 9.59 -3.63 -2.49
N TYR A 14 8.92 -2.48 -2.56
CA TYR A 14 8.06 -1.97 -1.50
C TYR A 14 6.64 -2.51 -1.72
N GLU A 15 6.10 -3.16 -0.70
CA GLU A 15 4.77 -3.77 -0.70
C GLU A 15 3.88 -3.07 0.34
N ILE A 16 2.69 -2.67 -0.09
CA ILE A 16 1.63 -2.11 0.75
C ILE A 16 0.56 -3.19 0.94
N LEU A 17 0.34 -3.59 2.19
CA LEU A 17 -0.48 -4.74 2.55
C LEU A 17 -1.62 -4.35 3.48
N LYS A 18 -2.78 -4.96 3.28
CA LYS A 18 -3.84 -5.08 4.29
C LYS A 18 -3.46 -6.21 5.24
N ALA A 19 -3.13 -5.89 6.48
CA ALA A 19 -2.95 -6.92 7.48
C ALA A 19 -4.32 -7.52 7.84
N GLY A 20 -4.44 -8.83 7.69
CA GLY A 20 -5.63 -9.58 8.11
C GLY A 20 -5.87 -9.44 9.62
N CYS A 21 -7.13 -9.56 10.05
CA CYS A 21 -7.45 -9.70 11.47
C CYS A 21 -7.63 -11.19 11.79
N SER A 22 -7.01 -11.66 12.88
CA SER A 22 -7.24 -12.99 13.47
C SER A 22 -7.22 -14.16 12.48
N GLY A 23 -6.05 -14.46 11.90
CA GLY A 23 -5.81 -15.67 11.11
C GLY A 23 -6.12 -15.57 9.62
N SER A 24 -6.53 -14.40 9.12
CA SER A 24 -6.62 -14.14 7.67
C SER A 24 -5.26 -13.72 7.11
N ALA A 25 -4.96 -14.18 5.89
CA ALA A 25 -3.72 -13.82 5.18
C ALA A 25 -3.69 -12.33 4.83
N ASP A 26 -2.48 -11.76 4.77
CA ASP A 26 -2.29 -10.39 4.31
C ASP A 26 -2.67 -10.26 2.82
N THR A 27 -3.42 -9.22 2.48
CA THR A 27 -3.79 -8.92 1.09
C THR A 27 -2.87 -7.83 0.55
N LEU A 28 -2.21 -8.08 -0.58
CA LEU A 28 -1.40 -7.09 -1.27
C LEU A 28 -2.27 -6.05 -1.98
N PHE A 29 -2.09 -4.77 -1.66
CA PHE A 29 -2.70 -3.66 -2.40
C PHE A 29 -1.82 -3.18 -3.55
N PHE A 30 -0.56 -2.86 -3.24
CA PHE A 30 0.39 -2.31 -4.21
C PHE A 30 1.77 -2.91 -3.99
N SER A 31 2.50 -3.12 -5.08
CA SER A 31 3.91 -3.46 -5.07
C SER A 31 4.62 -2.59 -6.11
N ILE A 32 5.71 -1.94 -5.72
CA ILE A 32 6.59 -1.20 -6.62
C ILE A 32 8.03 -1.65 -6.40
N SER A 33 8.76 -1.90 -7.48
CA SER A 33 10.18 -2.24 -7.37
C SER A 33 10.99 -1.05 -6.84
N HIS A 34 12.10 -1.33 -6.15
CA HIS A 34 13.01 -0.30 -5.67
C HIS A 34 13.48 0.60 -6.82
N ASP A 35 13.95 0.00 -7.92
CA ASP A 35 14.41 0.75 -9.10
C ASP A 35 13.33 1.64 -9.72
N GLU A 36 12.08 1.18 -9.77
CA GLU A 36 11.00 2.01 -10.30
C GLU A 36 10.68 3.19 -9.38
N LEU A 37 10.74 2.98 -8.06
CA LEU A 37 10.48 4.02 -7.08
C LEU A 37 11.57 5.11 -7.12
N GLU A 38 12.84 4.72 -7.17
CA GLU A 38 13.98 5.64 -7.26
C GLU A 38 14.02 6.43 -8.57
N ARG A 39 13.38 5.93 -9.64
CA ARG A 39 13.23 6.65 -10.91
C ARG A 39 12.12 7.70 -10.88
N LYS A 40 11.29 7.75 -9.83
CA LYS A 40 10.27 8.80 -9.70
C LYS A 40 10.96 10.12 -9.33
N PRO A 41 10.48 11.27 -9.86
CA PRO A 41 11.05 12.57 -9.52
C PRO A 41 11.09 12.86 -8.01
N ASP A 42 10.08 12.39 -7.27
CA ASP A 42 10.05 12.36 -5.81
C ASP A 42 9.58 10.97 -5.34
N PRO A 43 10.52 10.09 -4.95
CA PRO A 43 10.21 8.75 -4.46
C PRO A 43 9.32 8.74 -3.21
N GLN A 44 9.49 9.71 -2.31
CA GLN A 44 8.74 9.77 -1.06
C GLN A 44 7.28 10.20 -1.32
N GLU A 45 7.09 11.24 -2.12
CA GLU A 45 5.76 11.70 -2.52
C GLU A 45 5.01 10.61 -3.29
N TYR A 46 5.70 9.93 -4.22
CA TYR A 46 5.09 8.85 -4.99
C TYR A 46 4.65 7.69 -4.10
N LEU A 47 5.50 7.23 -3.16
CA LEU A 47 5.13 6.19 -2.21
C LEU A 47 3.97 6.63 -1.30
N GLY A 48 3.98 7.88 -0.84
CA GLY A 48 2.87 8.48 -0.09
C GLY A 48 1.55 8.46 -0.87
N SER A 49 1.59 8.72 -2.18
CA SER A 49 0.41 8.65 -3.04
C SER A 49 -0.17 7.22 -3.13
N LEU A 50 0.68 6.20 -3.17
CA LEU A 50 0.26 4.79 -3.19
C LEU A 50 -0.37 4.38 -1.86
N ILE A 51 0.20 4.83 -0.74
CA ILE A 51 -0.35 4.62 0.60
C ILE A 51 -1.74 5.27 0.69
N ASN A 52 -1.88 6.52 0.25
CA ASN A 52 -3.17 7.21 0.25
C ASN A 52 -4.23 6.49 -0.60
N LYS A 53 -3.86 5.94 -1.76
CA LYS A 53 -4.77 5.11 -2.57
C LYS A 53 -5.20 3.85 -1.82
N ALA A 54 -4.27 3.17 -1.14
CA ALA A 54 -4.58 1.97 -0.35
C ALA A 54 -5.50 2.29 0.84
N VAL A 55 -5.24 3.40 1.54
CA VAL A 55 -6.10 3.88 2.64
C VAL A 55 -7.50 4.20 2.13
N ARG A 56 -7.62 4.92 1.01
CA ARG A 56 -8.94 5.21 0.42
C ARG A 56 -9.69 3.93 0.08
N ALA A 57 -9.04 2.98 -0.60
CA ALA A 57 -9.65 1.68 -0.91
C ALA A 57 -10.13 0.93 0.34
N LEU A 58 -9.35 0.96 1.42
CA LEU A 58 -9.72 0.37 2.72
C LEU A 58 -10.93 1.03 3.38
N VAL A 59 -11.04 2.36 3.26
CA VAL A 59 -12.17 3.12 3.80
C VAL A 59 -13.45 2.82 3.00
N PHE A 60 -13.35 2.77 1.66
CA PHE A 60 -14.49 2.43 0.79
C PHE A 60 -14.99 0.99 1.00
N GLU A 61 -14.10 0.01 1.19
CA GLU A 61 -14.51 -1.38 1.53
C GLU A 61 -15.34 -1.47 2.82
N ASN A 62 -15.16 -0.52 3.77
CA ASN A 62 -15.91 -0.48 5.03
C ASN A 62 -17.19 0.38 4.95
N GLY A 63 -17.65 0.74 3.75
CA GLY A 63 -18.95 1.40 3.55
C GLY A 63 -18.98 2.88 3.90
N THR A 64 -17.83 3.58 3.95
CA THR A 64 -17.82 5.04 4.08
C THR A 64 -17.83 5.65 2.68
N ASP A 65 -19.01 6.06 2.22
CA ASP A 65 -19.23 6.81 0.97
C ASP A 65 -18.54 8.18 1.09
N TYR A 66 -17.27 8.26 0.65
CA TYR A 66 -16.54 9.52 0.56
C TYR A 66 -16.98 10.25 -0.71
N ARG A 67 -18.03 11.07 -0.58
CA ARG A 67 -18.40 12.10 -1.55
C ARG A 67 -17.42 13.24 -1.42
N GLU A 68 -16.68 13.51 -2.49
CA GLU A 68 -15.88 14.73 -2.66
C GLU A 68 -16.79 15.95 -2.80
#